data_AF-A0A376VBK6-F1
#
_entry.id   AF-A0A376VBK6-F1
#
_cell.length_a   1.000
_cell.length_b   1.000
_cell.length_c   1.000
_cell.angle_alpha   90.00
_cell.angle_beta   90.00
_cell.angle_gamma   90.00
#
_symmetry.space_group_name_H-M   'P 1'
#
loop_
_entity.id
_entity.type
_entity.pdbx_description
1 polymer ?
#
loop_
_entity_poly.entity_id
_entity_poly.type
_entity_poly.pdbx_seq_one_letter_code
_entity_poly.pdbx_strand_id
1 'polypeptide(L)'
;MQCGGSDAFSGVTANPAVGYASDLLVRCGATVMFSEVTEVRDAIHLLTPRAVNEEVGKRLLEEMEWYDNYLNMGKTDRSANPSPGNKKGGLANVVEKALGSIAKSGKSAIVEVLSPGQRPTKRGLIYAATPASDFVCGTQQVASGITVQVFTTGRGTPYGPDGGTRH
;
A
#
# COMPACT_ATOMS: atom_id res chain seq x y z
N MET A 1 -2.82 0.19 -5.93
CA MET A 1 -1.92 -0.98 -5.99
C MET A 1 -1.85 -1.58 -4.60
N GLN A 2 -1.86 -2.90 -4.48
CA GLN A 2 -1.74 -3.61 -3.19
C GLN A 2 -1.01 -4.95 -3.35
N CYS A 3 -0.61 -5.55 -2.23
CA CYS A 3 -0.12 -6.91 -2.17
C CYS A 3 -1.20 -7.85 -1.62
N GLY A 4 -1.14 -9.11 -2.03
CA GLY A 4 -1.84 -10.21 -1.37
C GLY A 4 -0.86 -11.03 -0.54
N GLY A 5 -0.83 -12.33 -0.83
CA GLY A 5 0.10 -13.27 -0.21
C GLY A 5 1.56 -13.02 -0.62
N SER A 6 2.22 -12.06 0.02
CA SER A 6 3.63 -11.74 -0.21
C SER A 6 4.56 -12.92 0.11
N ASP A 7 5.64 -13.05 -0.65
CA ASP A 7 6.70 -14.05 -0.52
C ASP A 7 8.09 -13.39 -0.62
N ALA A 8 9.16 -14.18 -0.51
CA ALA A 8 10.53 -13.69 -0.58
C ALA A 8 10.89 -13.02 -1.92
N PHE A 9 10.19 -13.36 -3.01
CA PHE A 9 10.46 -12.82 -4.34
C PHE A 9 9.69 -11.53 -4.63
N SER A 10 8.62 -11.26 -3.88
CA SER A 10 7.72 -10.13 -4.10
C SER A 10 8.48 -8.79 -4.13
N GLY A 11 9.40 -8.58 -3.18
CA GLY A 11 10.20 -7.36 -3.06
C GLY A 11 11.31 -7.18 -4.10
N VAL A 12 11.66 -8.23 -4.85
CA VAL A 12 12.75 -8.20 -5.84
C VAL A 12 12.27 -8.41 -7.29
N THR A 13 11.01 -8.81 -7.49
CA THR A 13 10.41 -9.05 -8.81
C THR A 13 9.20 -8.18 -9.07
N ALA A 14 8.01 -8.61 -8.64
CA ALA A 14 6.74 -7.99 -8.95
C ALA A 14 6.63 -6.56 -8.40
N ASN A 15 7.04 -6.32 -7.16
CA ASN A 15 6.89 -4.99 -6.55
C ASN A 15 7.78 -3.93 -7.22
N PRO A 16 9.07 -4.20 -7.53
CA PRO A 16 9.88 -3.29 -8.34
C PRO A 16 9.32 -3.04 -9.75
N ALA A 17 8.80 -4.07 -10.42
CA ALA A 17 8.18 -3.91 -11.74
C ALA A 17 6.95 -3.00 -11.69
N VAL A 18 6.11 -3.18 -10.66
CA VAL A 18 4.95 -2.31 -10.38
C VAL A 18 5.40 -0.89 -10.03
N GLY A 19 6.47 -0.71 -9.27
CA GLY A 19 7.05 0.60 -8.98
C GLY A 19 7.53 1.34 -10.23
N TYR A 20 8.16 0.62 -11.16
CA TYR A 20 8.56 1.21 -12.44
C TYR A 20 7.35 1.63 -13.28
N ALA A 21 6.31 0.78 -13.37
CA ALA A 21 5.06 1.11 -14.05
C ALA A 21 4.36 2.31 -13.40
N SER A 22 4.38 2.40 -12.06
CA SER A 22 3.88 3.54 -11.29
C SER A 22 4.55 4.85 -11.73
N ASP A 23 5.89 4.87 -11.82
CA ASP A 23 6.62 6.06 -12.25
C ASP A 23 6.28 6.45 -13.71
N LEU A 24 6.08 5.47 -14.61
CA LEU A 24 5.64 5.75 -15.99
C LEU A 24 4.24 6.37 -16.02
N LEU A 25 3.29 5.86 -15.24
CA LEU A 25 1.94 6.41 -15.14
C LEU A 25 1.95 7.83 -14.58
N VAL A 26 2.74 8.10 -13.54
CA VAL A 26 2.91 9.45 -12.99
C VAL A 26 3.48 10.40 -14.05
N ARG A 27 4.47 9.96 -14.84
CA ARG A 27 5.02 10.74 -15.96
C ARG A 27 3.99 11.05 -17.05
N CYS A 28 3.01 10.18 -17.25
CA CYS A 28 1.88 10.41 -18.16
C CYS A 28 0.78 11.31 -17.57
N GLY A 29 0.96 11.85 -16.35
CA GLY A 29 -0.02 12.70 -15.69
C GLY A 29 -1.21 11.93 -15.11
N ALA A 30 -1.06 10.62 -14.87
CA ALA A 30 -2.04 9.81 -14.16
C ALA A 30 -1.89 9.94 -12.63
N THR A 31 -2.90 9.45 -11.91
CA THR A 31 -2.86 9.31 -10.46
C THR A 31 -2.60 7.84 -10.12
N VAL A 32 -1.58 7.57 -9.33
CA VAL A 32 -1.23 6.22 -8.87
C VAL A 32 -1.37 6.18 -7.36
N MET A 33 -1.95 5.08 -6.85
CA MET A 33 -2.18 4.90 -5.41
C MET A 33 -1.49 3.65 -4.89
N PHE A 34 -0.83 3.76 -3.74
CA PHE A 34 -0.39 2.63 -2.92
C PHE A 34 -0.91 2.82 -1.49
N SER A 35 -1.09 1.72 -0.75
CA SER A 35 -1.87 1.69 0.50
C SER A 35 -1.26 0.77 1.54
N GLU A 36 -2.09 0.05 2.30
CA GLU A 36 -1.69 -1.03 3.22
C GLU A 36 -0.79 -0.54 4.38
N VAL A 37 -1.37 0.20 5.32
CA VAL A 37 -0.63 0.84 6.43
C VAL A 37 0.25 -0.15 7.20
N THR A 38 -0.26 -1.35 7.48
CA THR A 38 0.51 -2.43 8.15
C THR A 38 1.68 -2.96 7.33
N GLU A 39 1.58 -2.90 5.99
CA GLU A 39 2.64 -3.39 5.10
C GLU A 39 3.77 -2.40 4.91
N VAL A 40 3.54 -1.10 5.12
CA VAL A 40 4.57 -0.07 4.90
C VAL A 40 5.11 0.54 6.19
N ARG A 41 4.46 0.28 7.33
CA ARG A 41 4.74 0.96 8.61
C ARG A 41 6.21 0.98 8.98
N ASP A 42 6.88 -0.16 8.89
CA ASP A 42 8.25 -0.29 9.39
C ASP A 42 9.29 0.29 8.42
N ALA A 43 8.86 0.66 7.22
CA ALA A 43 9.64 1.38 6.22
C ALA A 43 9.19 2.84 6.03
N ILE A 44 8.36 3.38 6.94
CA ILE A 44 7.84 4.76 6.85
C ILE A 44 8.94 5.82 6.72
N HIS A 45 10.07 5.60 7.38
CA HIS A 45 11.25 6.46 7.35
C HIS A 45 11.89 6.61 5.96
N LEU A 46 11.52 5.73 5.00
CA LEU A 46 11.94 5.81 3.60
C LEU A 46 10.87 6.45 2.69
N LEU A 47 9.62 6.54 3.17
CA LEU A 47 8.53 7.20 2.44
C LEU A 47 8.46 8.69 2.78
N THR A 48 8.64 9.07 4.05
CA THR A 48 8.55 10.47 4.48
C THR A 48 9.53 11.41 3.75
N PRO A 49 10.79 11.03 3.43
CA PRO A 49 11.69 11.92 2.68
C PRO A 49 11.26 12.14 1.22
N ARG A 50 10.31 11.34 0.72
CA ARG A 50 9.77 11.45 -0.65
C ARG A 50 8.50 12.29 -0.72
N ALA A 51 7.99 12.79 0.41
CA ALA A 51 6.88 13.73 0.40
C ALA A 51 7.28 15.03 -0.31
N VAL A 52 6.36 15.61 -1.09
CA VAL A 52 6.64 16.86 -1.83
C VAL A 52 6.87 18.07 -0.92
N ASN A 53 6.39 18.02 0.32
CA ASN A 53 6.57 19.05 1.34
C ASN A 53 6.35 18.46 2.75
N GLU A 54 6.63 19.27 3.77
CA GLU A 54 6.49 18.87 5.18
C GLU A 54 5.04 18.54 5.57
N GLU A 55 4.05 19.24 5.01
CA GLU A 55 2.63 19.00 5.29
C GLU A 55 2.22 17.58 4.88
N VAL A 56 2.58 17.16 3.66
CA VAL A 56 2.31 15.81 3.16
C VAL A 56 3.08 14.76 3.97
N GLY A 57 4.34 15.05 4.34
CA GLY A 57 5.14 14.18 5.18
C GLY A 57 4.55 13.99 6.58
N LYS A 58 4.06 15.07 7.20
CA LYS A 58 3.38 15.05 8.50
C LYS A 58 2.07 14.28 8.41
N ARG A 59 1.25 14.54 7.39
CA ARG A 59 -0.01 13.80 7.18
C ARG A 59 0.23 12.31 7.01
N LEU A 60 1.33 11.90 6.36
CA LEU A 60 1.70 10.50 6.27
C LEU A 60 1.94 9.87 7.65
N LEU A 61 2.64 10.57 8.55
CA LEU A 61 2.88 10.12 9.93
C LEU A 61 1.59 10.07 10.75
N GLU A 62 0.70 11.04 10.59
CA GLU A 62 -0.62 11.09 11.25
C GLU A 62 -1.45 9.85 10.92
N GLU A 63 -1.48 9.39 9.66
CA GLU A 63 -2.19 8.16 9.28
C GLU A 63 -1.54 6.89 9.87
N MET A 64 -0.22 6.88 10.07
CA MET A 64 0.47 5.76 10.73
C MET A 64 0.08 5.66 12.19
N GLU A 65 0.10 6.80 12.90
CA GLU A 65 -0.27 6.89 14.32
C GLU A 65 -1.75 6.59 14.52
N TRP A 66 -2.63 7.12 13.66
CA TRP A 66 -4.05 6.80 13.69
C TRP A 66 -4.30 5.29 13.59
N TYR A 67 -3.61 4.62 12.66
CA TYR A 67 -3.75 3.18 12.47
C TYR A 67 -3.18 2.37 13.65
N ASP A 68 -2.07 2.83 14.25
CA ASP A 68 -1.50 2.22 15.47
C ASP A 68 -2.53 2.28 16.62
N ASN A 69 -3.18 3.43 16.80
CA ASN A 69 -4.22 3.62 17.82
C ASN A 69 -5.46 2.76 17.54
N TYR A 70 -5.89 2.69 16.27
CA TYR A 70 -7.00 1.83 15.85
C TYR A 70 -6.76 0.35 16.21
N LEU A 71 -5.57 -0.17 15.94
CA LEU A 71 -5.20 -1.54 16.26
C LEU A 71 -5.19 -1.80 17.78
N ASN A 72 -4.64 -0.86 18.55
CA ASN A 72 -4.65 -0.93 20.02
C ASN A 72 -6.08 -0.98 20.59
N MET A 73 -6.99 -0.14 20.10
CA MET A 73 -8.40 -0.15 20.49
C MET A 73 -9.08 -1.48 20.14
N GLY A 74 -8.74 -2.05 18.99
CA GLY A 74 -9.23 -3.35 18.54
C GLY A 74 -8.55 -4.55 19.21
N LYS A 75 -7.66 -4.34 20.19
CA LYS A 75 -6.84 -5.38 20.85
C LYS A 75 -6.13 -6.29 19.84
N THR A 76 -5.75 -5.73 18.69
CA THR A 76 -5.12 -6.45 17.58
C THR A 76 -3.68 -5.97 17.47
N ASP A 77 -2.72 -6.89 17.45
CA ASP A 77 -1.30 -6.57 17.38
C ASP A 77 -0.75 -6.74 15.94
N ARG A 78 0.16 -5.86 15.55
CA ARG A 78 0.93 -5.96 14.31
C ARG A 78 1.96 -7.07 14.33
N SER A 79 2.32 -7.62 15.49
CA SER A 79 3.28 -8.73 15.61
C SER A 79 2.91 -9.97 14.78
N ALA A 80 1.64 -10.10 14.38
CA ALA A 80 1.18 -11.10 13.42
C ALA A 80 1.71 -10.87 11.99
N ASN A 81 2.43 -9.77 11.71
CA ASN A 81 3.10 -9.47 10.45
C ASN A 81 4.62 -9.74 10.57
N PRO A 82 5.25 -10.57 9.72
CA PRO A 82 4.69 -11.30 8.58
C PRO A 82 3.69 -12.38 8.99
N SER A 83 2.63 -12.57 8.21
CA SER A 83 1.63 -13.62 8.48
C SER A 83 2.26 -15.02 8.38
N PRO A 84 1.65 -16.06 8.98
CA PRO A 84 2.14 -17.44 8.84
C PRO A 84 2.32 -17.88 7.38
N GLY A 85 1.47 -17.39 6.47
CA GLY A 85 1.57 -17.64 5.03
C GLY A 85 2.79 -16.98 4.39
N ASN A 86 3.16 -15.76 4.84
CA ASN A 86 4.34 -15.05 4.37
C ASN A 86 5.63 -15.70 4.88
N LYS A 87 5.66 -16.12 6.16
CA LYS A 87 6.80 -16.85 6.74
C LYS A 87 7.07 -18.15 5.99
N LYS A 88 6.03 -18.92 5.66
CA LYS A 88 6.13 -20.10 4.78
C LYS A 88 6.60 -19.76 3.37
N GLY A 89 6.32 -18.55 2.88
CA GLY A 89 6.79 -18.01 1.60
C GLY A 89 8.19 -17.41 1.65
N GLY A 90 8.92 -17.56 2.75
CA GLY A 90 10.32 -17.16 2.88
C GLY A 90 10.56 -15.74 3.41
N LEU A 91 9.52 -15.01 3.85
CA LEU A 91 9.70 -13.70 4.49
C LEU A 91 10.00 -13.86 5.99
N ALA A 92 11.22 -13.54 6.38
CA ALA A 92 11.72 -13.80 7.73
C ALA A 92 11.37 -12.67 8.72
N ASN A 93 11.36 -11.41 8.27
CA ASN A 93 11.26 -10.22 9.11
C ASN A 93 10.21 -9.23 8.56
N VAL A 94 9.51 -8.52 9.46
CA VAL A 94 8.57 -7.45 9.15
C VAL A 94 9.22 -6.27 8.39
N VAL A 95 10.47 -5.92 8.70
CA VAL A 95 11.22 -4.86 8.01
C VAL A 95 11.49 -5.24 6.56
N GLU A 96 11.92 -6.48 6.30
CA GLU A 96 12.15 -7.00 4.94
C GLU A 96 10.86 -6.95 4.11
N LYS A 97 9.74 -7.38 4.72
CA LYS A 97 8.42 -7.27 4.10
C LYS A 97 8.07 -5.82 3.79
N ALA A 98 8.30 -4.89 4.72
CA ALA A 98 7.99 -3.49 4.54
C ALA A 98 8.81 -2.85 3.42
N LEU A 99 10.11 -3.16 3.35
CA LEU A 99 11.00 -2.73 2.27
C LEU A 99 10.52 -3.23 0.90
N GLY A 100 10.16 -4.52 0.82
CA GLY A 100 9.58 -5.10 -0.39
C GLY A 100 8.23 -4.46 -0.77
N SER A 101 7.40 -4.12 0.22
CA SER A 101 6.08 -3.53 0.01
C SER A 101 6.15 -2.10 -0.52
N ILE A 102 7.08 -1.27 -0.02
CA ILE A 102 7.25 0.11 -0.50
C ILE A 102 7.84 0.17 -1.91
N ALA A 103 8.49 -0.89 -2.40
CA ALA A 103 9.03 -0.93 -3.77
C ALA A 103 7.95 -0.69 -4.84
N LYS A 104 6.69 -1.04 -4.56
CA LYS A 104 5.53 -0.76 -5.44
C LYS A 104 5.30 0.72 -5.70
N SER A 105 5.78 1.59 -4.81
CA SER A 105 5.59 3.04 -4.92
C SER A 105 6.59 3.72 -5.86
N GLY A 106 7.53 2.97 -6.47
CA GLY A 106 8.52 3.54 -7.38
C GLY A 106 9.41 4.59 -6.72
N LYS A 107 9.81 5.60 -7.50
CA LYS A 107 10.69 6.70 -7.05
C LYS A 107 10.02 8.07 -7.08
N SER A 108 8.84 8.20 -7.67
CA SER A 108 8.08 9.45 -7.72
C SER A 108 7.81 10.02 -6.31
N ALA A 109 7.69 11.35 -6.24
CA ALA A 109 7.37 12.05 -5.00
C ALA A 109 5.91 11.80 -4.61
N ILE A 110 5.65 11.65 -3.31
CA ILE A 110 4.31 11.49 -2.76
C ILE A 110 3.67 12.87 -2.67
N VAL A 111 2.61 13.08 -3.44
CA VAL A 111 1.99 14.42 -3.61
C VAL A 111 0.80 14.66 -2.69
N GLU A 112 0.20 13.59 -2.16
CA GLU A 112 -0.99 13.66 -1.32
C GLU A 112 -1.09 12.38 -0.47
N VAL A 113 -1.68 12.53 0.72
CA VAL A 113 -1.99 11.44 1.65
C VAL A 113 -3.48 11.47 1.96
N LEU A 114 -4.14 10.32 1.85
CA LEU A 114 -5.58 10.18 2.05
C LEU A 114 -5.87 9.31 3.27
N SER A 115 -6.81 9.74 4.10
CA SER A 115 -7.45 8.86 5.10
C SER A 115 -8.40 7.87 4.41
N PRO A 116 -8.81 6.77 5.09
CA PRO A 116 -9.68 5.77 4.49
C PRO A 116 -10.93 6.36 3.83
N GLY A 117 -11.13 6.08 2.54
CA GLY A 117 -12.31 6.47 1.76
C GLY A 117 -12.28 7.90 1.20
N GLN A 118 -11.24 8.69 1.48
CA GLN A 118 -11.09 10.02 0.87
C GLN A 118 -10.73 9.91 -0.61
N ARG A 119 -11.12 10.93 -1.39
CA ARG A 119 -10.78 11.05 -2.81
C ARG A 119 -9.62 12.02 -3.00
N PRO A 120 -8.70 11.74 -3.94
CA PRO A 120 -7.57 12.61 -4.20
C PRO A 120 -7.98 13.94 -4.84
N THR A 121 -7.24 15.00 -4.50
CA THR A 121 -7.35 16.32 -5.11
C THR A 121 -6.16 16.65 -6.02
N LYS A 122 -5.09 15.86 -5.95
CA LYS A 122 -3.87 16.00 -6.76
C LYS A 122 -3.72 14.86 -7.78
N ARG A 123 -2.83 15.07 -8.75
CA ARG A 123 -2.33 14.03 -9.66
C ARG A 123 -0.87 13.73 -9.36
N GLY A 124 -0.48 12.47 -9.50
CA GLY A 124 0.84 11.97 -9.13
C GLY A 124 0.75 10.70 -8.28
N LEU A 125 1.79 10.43 -7.49
CA LEU A 125 1.81 9.31 -6.57
C LEU A 125 1.14 9.70 -5.24
N ILE A 126 0.12 8.95 -4.86
CA ILE A 126 -0.70 9.19 -3.68
C ILE A 126 -0.60 8.00 -2.74
N TYR A 127 -0.47 8.28 -1.45
CA TYR A 127 -0.62 7.27 -0.42
C TYR A 127 -2.05 7.32 0.13
N ALA A 128 -2.79 6.22 0.02
CA ALA A 128 -4.11 6.13 0.63
C ALA A 128 -4.09 5.12 1.77
N ALA A 129 -4.28 5.60 2.99
CA ALA A 129 -4.26 4.77 4.18
C ALA A 129 -5.44 3.79 4.17
N THR A 130 -5.13 2.50 4.19
CA THR A 130 -6.11 1.42 4.29
C THR A 130 -5.57 0.30 5.18
N PRO A 131 -6.46 -0.54 5.75
CA PRO A 131 -6.07 -1.87 6.19
C PRO A 131 -5.43 -2.68 5.07
N ALA A 132 -4.57 -3.65 5.43
CA ALA A 132 -3.90 -4.56 4.50
C ALA A 132 -4.76 -5.77 4.10
N SER A 133 -5.97 -5.91 4.62
CA SER A 133 -6.89 -6.97 4.19
C SER A 133 -7.33 -6.73 2.75
N ASP A 134 -7.06 -7.69 1.85
CA ASP A 134 -7.22 -7.57 0.39
C ASP A 134 -8.57 -6.96 -0.04
N PHE A 135 -9.68 -7.44 0.55
CA PHE A 135 -11.03 -6.96 0.23
C PHE A 135 -11.30 -5.57 0.79
N VAL A 136 -10.82 -5.28 2.00
CA VAL A 136 -11.04 -3.97 2.64
C VAL A 136 -10.21 -2.90 1.94
N CYS A 137 -8.94 -3.19 1.64
CA CYS A 137 -8.07 -2.33 0.86
C CYS A 137 -8.66 -2.08 -0.53
N GLY A 138 -9.08 -3.12 -1.25
CA GLY A 138 -9.74 -2.98 -2.55
C GLY A 138 -10.97 -2.09 -2.50
N THR A 139 -11.87 -2.32 -1.54
CA THR A 139 -13.07 -1.49 -1.34
C THR A 139 -12.73 -0.02 -1.08
N GLN A 140 -11.75 0.23 -0.22
CA GLN A 140 -11.33 1.60 0.12
C GLN A 140 -10.64 2.29 -1.06
N GLN A 141 -9.81 1.59 -1.82
CA GLN A 141 -9.20 2.16 -3.03
C GLN A 141 -10.27 2.48 -4.09
N VAL A 142 -11.29 1.63 -4.25
CA VAL A 142 -12.43 1.92 -5.14
C VAL A 142 -13.21 3.13 -4.65
N ALA A 143 -13.45 3.26 -3.34
CA ALA A 143 -14.06 4.46 -2.76
C ALA A 143 -13.23 5.74 -3.01
N SER A 144 -11.90 5.62 -2.97
CA SER A 144 -10.97 6.69 -3.35
C SER A 144 -10.93 6.96 -4.87
N GLY A 145 -11.59 6.14 -5.69
CA GLY A 145 -11.83 6.40 -7.11
C GLY A 145 -10.85 5.73 -8.07
N ILE A 146 -10.19 4.63 -7.69
CA ILE A 146 -9.41 3.86 -8.68
C ILE A 146 -10.33 3.26 -9.76
N THR A 147 -9.85 3.20 -10.99
CA THR A 147 -10.53 2.51 -12.10
C THR A 147 -9.85 1.19 -12.49
N VAL A 148 -8.61 0.99 -12.06
CA VAL A 148 -7.81 -0.21 -12.28
C VAL A 148 -7.04 -0.52 -11.00
N GLN A 149 -6.98 -1.80 -10.62
CA GLN A 149 -6.16 -2.27 -9.52
C GLN A 149 -5.11 -3.26 -10.01
N VAL A 150 -3.84 -3.01 -9.65
CA VAL A 150 -2.75 -4.00 -9.78
C VAL A 150 -2.56 -4.68 -8.43
N PHE A 151 -2.61 -6.02 -8.45
CA PHE A 151 -2.52 -6.88 -7.28
C PHE A 151 -1.35 -7.85 -7.45
N THR A 152 -0.33 -7.76 -6.58
CA THR A 152 0.82 -8.69 -6.63
C THR A 152 0.67 -9.78 -5.57
N THR A 153 0.96 -11.03 -5.92
CA THR A 153 0.83 -12.17 -5.00
C THR A 153 1.82 -13.28 -5.35
N GLY A 154 2.42 -13.87 -4.32
CA GLY A 154 3.20 -15.12 -4.41
C GLY A 154 2.34 -16.37 -4.16
N ARG A 155 1.01 -16.21 -4.01
CA ARG A 155 0.07 -17.30 -3.72
C ARG A 155 -1.11 -17.29 -4.67
N GLY A 156 -1.65 -18.48 -4.99
CA GLY A 156 -2.87 -18.64 -5.79
C GLY A 156 -4.13 -18.23 -5.02
N THR A 157 -4.43 -16.92 -5.02
CA THR A 157 -5.63 -16.35 -4.39
C THR A 157 -6.74 -16.11 -5.41
N PRO A 158 -8.03 -16.37 -5.07
CA PRO A 158 -9.16 -16.06 -5.93
C PRO A 158 -9.62 -14.58 -5.82
N TYR A 159 -8.76 -13.69 -5.32
CA TYR A 159 -9.10 -12.28 -5.12
C TYR A 159 -9.49 -11.59 -6.44
N GLY A 160 -10.60 -10.86 -6.38
CA GLY A 160 -11.04 -9.91 -7.40
C GLY A 160 -11.95 -8.86 -6.76
N PRO A 161 -11.68 -7.55 -6.93
CA PRO A 161 -12.58 -6.52 -6.44
C PRO A 161 -13.82 -6.50 -7.35
N ASP A 162 -14.93 -7.06 -6.89
CA ASP A 162 -16.18 -7.02 -7.65
C ASP A 162 -16.78 -5.60 -7.52
N GLY A 163 -16.45 -4.76 -8.50
CA GLY A 163 -16.94 -3.39 -8.63
C GLY A 163 -18.37 -3.36 -9.15
N GLY A 164 -19.30 -4.02 -8.47
CA GLY A 164 -20.75 -3.76 -8.54
C GLY A 164 -21.37 -3.57 -9.93
N THR A 165 -20.86 -4.18 -10.99
CA THR A 165 -21.47 -4.17 -12.33
C THR A 165 -21.78 -5.60 -12.71
N ARG A 166 -22.87 -6.12 -12.12
CA ARG A 166 -23.62 -7.21 -12.75
C ARG A 166 -24.12 -6.67 -14.10
N HIS A 167 -23.54 -7.16 -15.18
CA HIS A 167 -24.20 -7.13 -16.49
C HIS A 167 -25.35 -8.13 -16.50
#